data_AF-A0A6I8LFS1-F1
#
_entry.id   AF-A0A6I8LFS1-F1
#
_cell.length_a   1.000
_cell.length_b   1.000
_cell.length_c   1.000
_cell.angle_alpha   90.00
_cell.angle_beta   90.00
_cell.angle_gamma   90.00
#
_symmetry.space_group_name_H-M   'P 1'
#
loop_
_entity.id
_entity.type
_entity.pdbx_description
1 polymer ?
#
loop_
_entity_poly.entity_id
_entity_poly.type
_entity_poly.pdbx_seq_one_letter_code
_entity_poly.pdbx_strand_id
1 'polypeptide(L)'
;MTKALADDNGITFRMGQNTIRLPDDLSVETPGWLPVRSITSRHSDRQLTIRLDDLDPYRGLYEPIPPRRLTAFEVESWRTVVDDAWRLLTTHLPDVAETLPESLYSLVPAPAVAFRLPSASTGEAFGSAIVAYSSDPEQLAAALVHESQHIRLGGVQHLATLHTDDPRERFYAPWRDDPRPIGGVLHGIYAFFGVAAFWRALAAAEPDNALASFEFALWRSASWRALRAVHRDESMTDTGRRFLDGIATELAPWQEEPVASGPEAWAVTSALDHYATWRLRHLRPDADTVSVLAEAWHHGDSWPKFGEPPEPRAPTPVPDGGWTGARTDLIRLLLGRNGSAALDEHGPHVPGAAGADLALLHGDNEAAVTGYRNLLVTDPDLPTALVGLGLALAARGTGPAARALLHRPELVRAVHRVLRTSTAKTPDIETVAGWIGRFTH
;
A
#
# COMPACT_ATOMS: atom_id res chain seq x y z
N MET A 1 -19.00 -15.62 -38.68
CA MET A 1 -19.31 -16.84 -37.92
C MET A 1 -18.05 -17.67 -37.80
N THR A 2 -17.57 -17.86 -36.58
CA THR A 2 -16.53 -18.86 -36.27
C THR A 2 -17.18 -20.23 -36.33
N LYS A 3 -16.63 -21.15 -37.12
CA LYS A 3 -17.06 -22.56 -37.14
C LYS A 3 -15.89 -23.44 -36.69
N ALA A 4 -16.11 -24.22 -35.64
CA ALA A 4 -15.20 -25.30 -35.26
C ALA A 4 -15.62 -26.57 -36.02
N LEU A 5 -14.65 -27.24 -36.63
CA LEU A 5 -14.80 -28.53 -37.29
C LEU A 5 -13.82 -29.50 -36.62
N ALA A 6 -14.30 -30.67 -36.23
CA ALA A 6 -13.48 -31.75 -35.71
C ALA A 6 -13.57 -32.94 -36.67
N ASP A 7 -12.42 -33.48 -37.07
CA ASP A 7 -12.31 -34.70 -37.88
C ASP A 7 -11.20 -35.61 -37.33
N ASP A 8 -10.94 -36.73 -38.00
CA ASP A 8 -9.90 -37.70 -37.62
C ASP A 8 -8.48 -37.09 -37.63
N ASN A 9 -8.30 -35.90 -38.21
CA ASN A 9 -7.05 -35.16 -38.26
C ASN A 9 -7.01 -33.96 -37.27
N GLY A 10 -8.01 -33.80 -36.40
CA GLY A 10 -7.97 -32.83 -35.30
C GLY A 10 -9.01 -31.70 -35.40
N ILE A 11 -8.76 -30.59 -34.69
CA ILE A 11 -9.71 -29.48 -34.56
C ILE A 11 -9.27 -28.30 -35.42
N THR A 12 -10.17 -27.80 -36.25
CA THR A 12 -9.95 -26.66 -37.12
C THR A 12 -10.98 -25.55 -36.85
N PHE A 13 -10.51 -24.32 -36.66
CA PHE A 13 -11.33 -23.12 -36.54
C PHE A 13 -11.32 -22.34 -37.85
N ARG A 14 -12.51 -22.05 -38.38
CA ARG A 14 -12.67 -21.17 -39.54
C ARG A 14 -13.29 -19.83 -39.13
N MET A 15 -12.54 -18.75 -39.32
CA MET A 15 -12.96 -17.36 -39.11
C MET A 15 -12.89 -16.59 -40.43
N GLY A 16 -14.04 -16.45 -41.10
CA GLY A 16 -14.08 -15.83 -42.43
C GLY A 16 -13.35 -16.70 -43.46
N GLN A 17 -12.31 -16.14 -44.09
CA GLN A 17 -11.42 -16.88 -45.00
C GLN A 17 -10.23 -17.54 -44.28
N ASN A 18 -9.98 -17.22 -43.02
CA ASN A 18 -8.87 -17.78 -42.25
C ASN A 18 -9.28 -19.14 -41.67
N THR A 19 -8.41 -20.13 -41.86
CA THR A 19 -8.57 -21.48 -41.30
C THR A 19 -7.34 -21.77 -40.45
N ILE A 20 -7.54 -22.03 -39.16
CA ILE A 20 -6.49 -22.33 -38.19
C ILE A 20 -6.72 -23.75 -37.72
N ARG A 21 -5.76 -24.64 -37.94
CA ARG A 21 -5.74 -25.97 -37.35
C ARG A 21 -5.07 -25.87 -35.99
N LEU A 22 -5.71 -26.37 -34.94
CA LEU A 22 -5.08 -26.46 -33.63
C LEU A 22 -3.95 -27.51 -33.68
N PRO A 23 -2.83 -27.28 -32.98
CA PRO A 23 -1.79 -28.30 -32.84
C PRO A 23 -2.31 -29.48 -32.02
N ASP A 24 -1.72 -30.66 -32.26
CA ASP A 24 -2.03 -31.86 -31.47
C ASP A 24 -1.62 -31.67 -29.99
N ASP A 25 -0.56 -30.90 -29.75
CA ASP A 25 -0.15 -30.43 -28.42
C ASP A 25 -0.44 -28.92 -28.30
N LEU A 26 -1.49 -28.60 -27.52
CA LEU A 26 -1.92 -27.22 -27.28
C LEU A 26 -0.93 -26.40 -26.45
N SER A 27 0.13 -26.99 -25.91
CA SER A 27 1.21 -26.27 -25.23
C SER A 27 2.30 -25.74 -26.18
N VAL A 28 2.28 -26.17 -27.45
CA VAL A 28 3.27 -25.81 -28.46
C VAL A 28 2.76 -24.67 -29.34
N GLU A 29 3.62 -23.67 -29.54
CA GLU A 29 3.33 -22.55 -30.43
C GLU A 29 3.42 -22.98 -31.90
N THR A 30 2.39 -22.65 -32.69
CA THR A 30 2.36 -22.93 -34.14
C THR A 30 1.81 -21.72 -34.90
N PRO A 31 1.97 -21.64 -36.24
CA PRO A 31 1.37 -20.57 -37.03
C PRO A 31 -0.15 -20.49 -36.81
N GLY A 32 -0.62 -19.42 -36.17
CA GLY A 32 -2.04 -19.21 -35.84
C GLY A 32 -2.49 -19.70 -34.47
N TRP A 33 -1.59 -20.31 -33.67
CA TRP A 33 -1.86 -20.71 -32.29
C TRP A 33 -0.74 -20.27 -31.35
N LEU A 34 -1.11 -19.44 -30.36
CA LEU A 34 -0.22 -19.01 -29.29
C LEU A 34 -0.72 -19.63 -27.98
N PRO A 35 0.01 -20.58 -27.37
CA PRO A 35 -0.38 -21.14 -26.08
C PRO A 35 -0.10 -20.17 -24.94
N VAL A 36 -0.95 -20.14 -23.92
CA VAL A 36 -0.60 -19.51 -22.65
C VAL A 36 0.51 -20.34 -22.01
N ARG A 37 1.64 -19.70 -21.72
CA ARG A 37 2.83 -20.38 -21.18
C ARG A 37 2.59 -20.72 -19.71
N SER A 38 3.27 -21.75 -19.21
CA SER A 38 3.29 -22.05 -17.78
C SER A 38 4.71 -21.97 -17.23
N ILE A 39 4.85 -21.50 -16.01
CA ILE A 39 6.05 -21.55 -15.19
C ILE A 39 5.82 -22.62 -14.13
N THR A 40 6.81 -23.49 -13.91
CA THR A 40 6.76 -24.50 -12.85
C THR A 40 8.00 -24.40 -12.00
N SER A 41 7.79 -24.01 -10.75
CA SER A 41 8.82 -23.85 -9.73
C SER A 41 8.78 -25.05 -8.79
N ARG A 42 9.94 -25.63 -8.49
CA ARG A 42 10.08 -26.79 -7.61
C ARG A 42 11.11 -26.50 -6.55
N HIS A 43 10.75 -26.69 -5.29
CA HIS A 43 11.68 -26.56 -4.18
C HIS A 43 11.27 -27.52 -3.07
N SER A 44 12.23 -28.29 -2.55
CA SER A 44 11.96 -29.43 -1.66
C SER A 44 10.96 -30.42 -2.28
N ASP A 45 9.92 -30.82 -1.55
CA ASP A 45 8.83 -31.70 -1.99
C ASP A 45 7.62 -30.96 -2.57
N ARG A 46 7.73 -29.65 -2.81
CA ARG A 46 6.62 -28.78 -3.21
C ARG A 46 6.80 -28.18 -4.60
N GLN A 47 5.68 -27.97 -5.27
CA GLN A 47 5.61 -27.45 -6.63
C GLN A 47 4.55 -26.33 -6.74
N LEU A 48 4.90 -25.27 -7.46
CA LEU A 48 3.98 -24.23 -7.90
C LEU A 48 3.97 -24.22 -9.43
N THR A 49 2.80 -24.34 -10.04
CA THR A 49 2.62 -24.19 -11.49
C THR A 49 1.62 -23.08 -11.76
N ILE A 50 2.08 -22.01 -12.42
CA ILE A 50 1.27 -20.83 -12.74
C ILE A 50 1.30 -20.58 -14.25
N ARG A 51 0.14 -20.23 -14.81
CA ARG A 51 0.03 -19.72 -16.18
C ARG A 51 0.55 -18.28 -16.25
N LEU A 52 1.45 -18.00 -17.18
CA LEU A 52 1.92 -16.65 -17.46
C LEU A 52 1.07 -16.08 -18.61
N ASP A 53 0.03 -15.33 -18.27
CA ASP A 53 -0.97 -14.87 -19.23
C ASP A 53 -0.58 -13.53 -19.86
N ASP A 54 0.01 -13.62 -21.05
CA ASP A 54 0.41 -12.50 -21.90
C ASP A 54 -0.49 -12.31 -23.13
N LEU A 55 -1.60 -13.07 -23.22
CA LEU A 55 -2.43 -13.20 -24.41
C LEU A 55 -3.88 -12.78 -24.23
N ASP A 56 -4.53 -13.11 -23.11
CA ASP A 56 -5.99 -12.94 -23.02
C ASP A 56 -6.36 -11.45 -23.08
N PRO A 57 -7.23 -11.01 -24.01
CA PRO A 57 -7.56 -9.59 -24.12
C PRO A 57 -8.28 -9.05 -22.88
N TYR A 58 -8.93 -9.89 -22.08
CA TYR A 58 -9.65 -9.52 -20.86
C TYR A 58 -8.83 -9.75 -19.58
N ARG A 59 -7.51 -9.97 -19.69
CA ARG A 59 -6.60 -10.14 -18.54
C ARG A 59 -6.39 -8.90 -17.68
N GLY A 60 -6.84 -7.72 -18.14
CA GLY A 60 -6.80 -6.47 -17.39
C GLY A 60 -8.00 -6.28 -16.46
N LEU A 61 -7.97 -5.26 -15.60
CA LEU A 61 -9.08 -4.97 -14.66
C LEU A 61 -10.26 -4.21 -15.27
N TYR A 62 -10.02 -3.44 -16.34
CA TYR A 62 -11.00 -2.46 -16.85
C TYR A 62 -11.32 -2.71 -18.32
N GLU A 63 -10.44 -2.26 -19.20
CA GLU A 63 -10.61 -2.34 -20.65
C GLU A 63 -9.83 -3.50 -21.23
N PRO A 64 -10.29 -4.09 -22.35
CA PRO A 64 -9.53 -5.11 -23.04
C PRO A 64 -8.15 -4.59 -23.46
N ILE A 65 -7.10 -5.35 -23.14
CA ILE A 65 -5.71 -5.02 -23.45
C ILE A 65 -5.28 -5.85 -24.66
N PRO A 66 -4.73 -5.25 -25.73
CA PRO A 66 -4.19 -6.02 -26.84
C PRO A 66 -3.21 -7.11 -26.38
N PRO A 67 -3.22 -8.31 -26.98
CA PRO A 67 -2.23 -9.34 -26.69
C PRO A 67 -0.82 -8.79 -26.90
N ARG A 68 0.07 -9.01 -25.92
CA ARG A 68 1.49 -8.62 -26.02
C ARG A 68 2.33 -9.80 -25.58
N ARG A 69 2.64 -10.66 -26.53
CA ARG A 69 3.48 -11.84 -26.29
C ARG A 69 4.81 -11.41 -25.67
N LEU A 70 5.14 -11.97 -24.52
CA LEU A 70 6.46 -11.81 -23.93
C LEU A 70 7.51 -12.48 -24.81
N THR A 71 8.67 -11.83 -24.91
CA THR A 71 9.88 -12.41 -25.50
C THR A 71 10.37 -13.59 -24.66
N ALA A 72 11.21 -14.45 -25.24
CA ALA A 72 11.82 -15.56 -24.50
C ALA A 72 12.63 -15.06 -23.29
N PHE A 73 13.30 -13.91 -23.42
CA PHE A 73 14.05 -13.28 -22.33
C PHE A 73 13.16 -12.81 -21.18
N GLU A 74 12.03 -12.14 -21.48
CA GLU A 74 11.06 -11.73 -20.46
C GLU A 74 10.45 -12.94 -19.74
N VAL A 75 10.13 -14.02 -20.47
CA VAL A 75 9.62 -15.26 -19.86
C VAL A 75 10.65 -15.87 -18.90
N GLU A 76 11.92 -15.91 -19.29
CA GLU A 76 12.98 -16.45 -18.43
C GLU A 76 13.25 -15.56 -17.19
N SER A 77 13.10 -14.25 -17.36
CA SER A 77 13.16 -13.29 -16.25
C SER A 77 12.05 -13.54 -15.24
N TRP A 78 10.80 -13.76 -15.70
CA TRP A 78 9.67 -14.15 -14.85
C TRP A 78 9.89 -15.51 -14.18
N ARG A 79 10.41 -16.50 -14.91
CA ARG A 79 10.74 -17.82 -14.33
C ARG A 79 11.71 -17.70 -13.18
N THR A 80 12.80 -16.97 -13.38
CA THR A 80 13.85 -16.78 -12.37
C THR A 80 13.27 -16.18 -11.09
N VAL A 81 12.54 -15.07 -11.19
CA VAL A 81 12.01 -14.40 -9.99
C VAL A 81 10.88 -15.20 -9.32
N VAL A 82 10.04 -15.92 -10.09
CA VAL A 82 9.01 -16.80 -9.53
C VAL A 82 9.64 -18.00 -8.82
N ASP A 83 10.69 -18.59 -9.37
CA ASP A 83 11.43 -19.69 -8.75
C ASP A 83 12.05 -19.25 -7.40
N ASP A 84 12.70 -18.08 -7.37
CA ASP A 84 13.28 -17.55 -6.14
C ASP A 84 12.21 -17.16 -5.10
N ALA A 85 11.12 -16.52 -5.52
CA ALA A 85 9.99 -16.23 -4.64
C ALA A 85 9.38 -17.52 -4.06
N TRP A 86 9.22 -18.56 -4.89
CA TRP A 86 8.73 -19.86 -4.44
C TRP A 86 9.66 -20.52 -3.43
N ARG A 87 10.98 -20.42 -3.63
CA ARG A 87 11.98 -20.90 -2.67
C ARG A 87 11.85 -20.18 -1.32
N LEU A 88 11.66 -18.85 -1.31
CA LEU A 88 11.42 -18.10 -0.08
C LEU A 88 10.15 -18.57 0.64
N LEU A 89 9.04 -18.70 -0.09
CA LEU A 89 7.76 -19.13 0.49
C LEU A 89 7.81 -20.56 1.03
N THR A 90 8.38 -21.50 0.29
CA THR A 90 8.51 -22.89 0.75
C THR A 90 9.45 -23.04 1.95
N THR A 91 10.47 -22.18 2.06
CA THR A 91 11.45 -22.22 3.16
C THR A 91 10.91 -21.56 4.43
N HIS A 92 10.27 -20.39 4.30
CA HIS A 92 9.94 -19.55 5.46
C HIS A 92 8.45 -19.57 5.82
N LEU A 93 7.55 -19.88 4.88
CA LEU A 93 6.09 -19.92 5.11
C LEU A 93 5.48 -21.21 4.54
N PRO A 94 5.79 -22.36 5.13
CA PRO A 94 5.38 -23.63 4.56
C PRO A 94 3.85 -23.77 4.45
N ASP A 95 3.07 -23.28 5.41
CA ASP A 95 1.61 -23.39 5.36
C ASP A 95 1.02 -22.55 4.20
N VAL A 96 1.62 -21.39 3.91
CA VAL A 96 1.21 -20.58 2.75
C VAL A 96 1.61 -21.28 1.46
N ALA A 97 2.84 -21.80 1.36
CA ALA A 97 3.29 -22.53 0.19
C ALA A 97 2.45 -23.79 -0.09
N GLU A 98 1.89 -24.44 0.93
CA GLU A 98 0.96 -25.57 0.73
C GLU A 98 -0.36 -25.13 0.08
N THR A 99 -0.88 -23.96 0.47
CA THR A 99 -2.18 -23.46 -0.01
C THR A 99 -2.12 -22.59 -1.26
N LEU A 100 -0.95 -22.04 -1.60
CA LEU A 100 -0.78 -21.15 -2.74
C LEU A 100 -1.16 -21.79 -4.08
N PRO A 101 -0.73 -23.03 -4.42
CA PRO A 101 -1.12 -23.69 -5.67
C PRO A 101 -2.62 -23.90 -5.84
N GLU A 102 -3.37 -23.96 -4.73
CA GLU A 102 -4.83 -24.13 -4.72
C GLU A 102 -5.58 -22.81 -4.92
N SER A 103 -4.89 -21.66 -4.88
CA SER A 103 -5.52 -20.34 -4.94
C SER A 103 -4.96 -19.43 -6.04
N LEU A 104 -3.80 -19.72 -6.64
CA LEU A 104 -3.21 -18.91 -7.70
C LEU A 104 -2.83 -19.77 -8.90
N TYR A 105 -3.55 -19.60 -10.01
CA TYR A 105 -3.41 -20.38 -11.23
C TYR A 105 -2.87 -19.57 -12.41
N SER A 106 -3.00 -18.25 -12.37
CA SER A 106 -2.62 -17.35 -13.46
C SER A 106 -1.96 -16.08 -12.91
N LEU A 107 -0.83 -15.72 -13.49
CA LEU A 107 -0.15 -14.46 -13.28
C LEU A 107 -0.15 -13.69 -14.59
N VAL A 108 -0.73 -12.50 -14.56
CA VAL A 108 -0.81 -11.57 -15.68
C VAL A 108 0.35 -10.56 -15.55
N PRO A 109 1.35 -10.59 -16.44
CA PRO A 109 2.49 -9.69 -16.35
C PRO A 109 2.11 -8.24 -16.66
N ALA A 110 2.33 -7.34 -15.71
CA ALA A 110 2.28 -5.90 -15.93
C ALA A 110 3.71 -5.32 -16.08
N PRO A 111 3.87 -4.19 -16.79
CA PRO A 111 5.17 -3.50 -16.88
C PRO A 111 5.72 -3.14 -15.49
N ALA A 112 7.04 -3.12 -15.37
CA ALA A 112 7.71 -2.65 -14.16
C ALA A 112 7.32 -1.20 -13.85
N VAL A 113 7.12 -0.90 -12.58
CA VAL A 113 6.85 0.45 -12.08
C VAL A 113 8.01 0.85 -11.17
N ALA A 114 8.61 2.01 -11.42
CA ALA A 114 9.76 2.45 -10.65
C ALA A 114 9.43 2.48 -9.14
N PHE A 115 10.29 1.87 -8.33
CA PHE A 115 10.22 1.83 -6.86
C PHE A 115 9.02 1.09 -6.26
N ARG A 116 8.15 0.49 -7.07
CA ARG A 116 6.90 -0.13 -6.60
C ARG A 116 6.61 -1.44 -7.31
N LEU A 117 5.84 -2.29 -6.64
CA LEU A 117 5.31 -3.52 -7.20
C LEU A 117 3.78 -3.53 -7.17
N PRO A 118 3.08 -2.73 -8.01
CA PRO A 118 1.63 -2.80 -8.08
C PRO A 118 1.18 -4.21 -8.45
N SER A 119 0.20 -4.69 -7.70
CA SER A 119 -0.49 -5.95 -7.96
C SER A 119 -1.99 -5.75 -7.74
N ALA A 120 -2.79 -6.62 -8.37
CA ALA A 120 -4.22 -6.64 -8.21
C ALA A 120 -4.83 -7.98 -8.61
N SER A 121 -5.90 -8.35 -7.92
CA SER A 121 -6.80 -9.45 -8.25
C SER A 121 -8.25 -9.00 -8.17
N THR A 122 -9.17 -9.81 -8.70
CA THR A 122 -10.60 -9.55 -8.67
C THR A 122 -11.37 -10.84 -8.40
N GLY A 123 -12.50 -10.73 -7.70
CA GLY A 123 -13.37 -11.87 -7.42
C GLY A 123 -13.96 -12.51 -8.68
N GLU A 124 -14.10 -11.74 -9.76
CA GLU A 124 -14.60 -12.21 -11.06
C GLU A 124 -13.60 -13.10 -11.82
N ALA A 125 -12.31 -13.04 -11.43
CA ALA A 125 -11.22 -13.81 -12.04
C ALA A 125 -10.49 -14.64 -10.99
N PHE A 126 -11.23 -15.51 -10.30
CA PHE A 126 -10.68 -16.37 -9.25
C PHE A 126 -9.42 -17.09 -9.72
N GLY A 127 -8.35 -17.01 -8.93
CA GLY A 127 -7.07 -17.62 -9.23
C GLY A 127 -6.18 -16.84 -10.19
N SER A 128 -6.53 -15.61 -10.54
CA SER A 128 -5.73 -14.73 -11.39
C SER A 128 -5.26 -13.49 -10.63
N ALA A 129 -4.01 -13.11 -10.83
CA ALA A 129 -3.45 -11.87 -10.31
C ALA A 129 -2.62 -11.16 -11.38
N ILE A 130 -2.79 -9.84 -11.48
CA ILE A 130 -1.91 -8.96 -12.24
C ILE A 130 -0.78 -8.54 -11.32
N VAL A 131 0.46 -8.68 -11.77
CA VAL A 131 1.64 -8.28 -10.99
C VAL A 131 2.61 -7.55 -11.91
N ALA A 132 3.03 -6.34 -11.50
CA ALA A 132 4.10 -5.62 -12.18
C ALA A 132 5.41 -6.42 -12.11
N TYR A 133 6.26 -6.30 -13.12
CA TYR A 133 7.56 -6.97 -13.07
C TYR A 133 8.50 -6.31 -12.05
N SER A 134 9.16 -7.13 -11.24
CA SER A 134 10.33 -6.77 -10.43
C SER A 134 11.31 -7.93 -10.46
N SER A 135 12.61 -7.63 -10.35
CA SER A 135 13.66 -8.64 -10.19
C SER A 135 13.93 -8.99 -8.72
N ASP A 136 13.18 -8.40 -7.79
CA ASP A 136 13.28 -8.63 -6.35
C ASP A 136 12.35 -9.79 -5.94
N PRO A 137 12.90 -10.98 -5.59
CA PRO A 137 12.08 -12.14 -5.24
C PRO A 137 11.37 -11.99 -3.89
N GLU A 138 11.92 -11.24 -2.94
CA GLU A 138 11.28 -10.95 -1.64
C GLU A 138 9.98 -10.16 -1.86
N GLN A 139 10.02 -9.15 -2.72
CA GLN A 139 8.85 -8.35 -3.08
C GLN A 139 7.82 -9.16 -3.87
N LEU A 140 8.27 -10.00 -4.81
CA LEU A 140 7.35 -10.89 -5.53
C LEU A 140 6.70 -11.90 -4.59
N ALA A 141 7.45 -12.51 -3.67
CA ALA A 141 6.89 -13.42 -2.69
C ALA A 141 5.80 -12.73 -1.84
N ALA A 142 6.06 -11.52 -1.34
CA ALA A 142 5.07 -10.73 -0.62
C ALA A 142 3.82 -10.44 -1.47
N ALA A 143 3.97 -10.10 -2.75
CA ALA A 143 2.85 -9.87 -3.67
C ALA A 143 2.05 -11.15 -3.95
N LEU A 144 2.70 -12.31 -4.14
CA LEU A 144 1.99 -13.59 -4.31
C LEU A 144 1.17 -13.94 -3.07
N VAL A 145 1.71 -13.71 -1.86
CA VAL A 145 0.96 -13.88 -0.62
C VAL A 145 -0.23 -12.92 -0.58
N HIS A 146 0.01 -11.62 -0.83
CA HIS A 146 -1.04 -10.59 -0.86
C HIS A 146 -2.21 -11.01 -1.76
N GLU A 147 -1.92 -11.33 -3.01
CA GLU A 147 -2.96 -11.64 -4.00
C GLU A 147 -3.66 -12.97 -3.70
N SER A 148 -2.93 -13.98 -3.21
CA SER A 148 -3.55 -15.23 -2.76
C SER A 148 -4.55 -15.03 -1.62
N GLN A 149 -4.28 -14.09 -0.71
CA GLN A 149 -5.21 -13.77 0.37
C GLN A 149 -6.48 -13.08 -0.14
N HIS A 150 -6.37 -12.16 -1.10
CA HIS A 150 -7.54 -11.58 -1.76
C HIS A 150 -8.39 -12.66 -2.44
N ILE A 151 -7.76 -13.58 -3.17
CA ILE A 151 -8.47 -14.67 -3.87
C ILE A 151 -9.16 -15.60 -2.87
N ARG A 152 -8.46 -16.02 -1.80
CA ARG A 152 -9.02 -16.86 -0.73
C ARG A 152 -10.19 -16.19 -0.03
N LEU A 153 -10.06 -14.90 0.31
CA LEU A 153 -11.16 -14.15 0.93
C LEU A 153 -12.35 -14.03 0.01
N GLY A 154 -12.13 -13.77 -1.29
CA GLY A 154 -13.19 -13.79 -2.29
C GLY A 154 -13.94 -15.13 -2.31
N GLY A 155 -13.21 -16.24 -2.24
CA GLY A 155 -13.80 -17.58 -2.07
C GLY A 155 -14.63 -17.72 -0.79
N VAL A 156 -14.11 -17.26 0.36
CA VAL A 156 -14.85 -17.26 1.63
C VAL A 156 -16.13 -16.42 1.55
N GLN A 157 -16.07 -15.25 0.90
CA GLN A 157 -17.22 -14.35 0.78
C GLN A 157 -18.32 -14.89 -0.13
N HIS A 158 -18.02 -15.80 -1.06
CA HIS A 158 -19.04 -16.57 -1.78
C HIS A 158 -19.78 -17.57 -0.89
N LEU A 159 -19.17 -18.01 0.22
CA LEU A 159 -19.74 -18.99 1.14
C LEU A 159 -20.39 -18.34 2.39
N ALA A 160 -19.90 -17.17 2.80
CA ALA A 160 -20.35 -16.50 4.01
C ALA A 160 -20.31 -14.97 3.89
N THR A 161 -21.39 -14.31 4.31
CA THR A 161 -21.46 -12.85 4.42
C THR A 161 -20.70 -12.37 5.65
N LEU A 162 -19.59 -11.66 5.45
CA LEU A 162 -18.74 -11.14 6.54
C LEU A 162 -19.13 -9.72 7.00
N HIS A 163 -19.73 -8.94 6.12
CA HIS A 163 -20.25 -7.62 6.42
C HIS A 163 -21.52 -7.37 5.61
N THR A 164 -22.38 -6.47 6.09
CA THR A 164 -23.46 -5.90 5.29
C THR A 164 -22.88 -5.04 4.18
N ASP A 165 -23.62 -4.87 3.09
CA ASP A 165 -23.21 -3.96 2.03
C ASP A 165 -23.30 -2.51 2.53
N ASP A 166 -22.15 -1.90 2.77
CA ASP A 166 -22.00 -0.50 3.15
C ASP A 166 -20.98 0.16 2.22
N PRO A 167 -21.42 0.85 1.15
CA PRO A 167 -20.53 1.45 0.18
C PRO A 167 -19.89 2.76 0.67
N ARG A 168 -20.21 3.23 1.89
CA ARG A 168 -19.69 4.50 2.41
C ARG A 168 -18.18 4.41 2.63
N GLU A 169 -17.43 5.27 1.94
CA GLU A 169 -15.98 5.40 2.06
C GLU A 169 -15.60 6.17 3.33
N ARG A 170 -15.69 5.50 4.49
CA ARG A 170 -15.59 6.15 5.80
C ARG A 170 -14.40 5.71 6.65
N PHE A 171 -13.62 4.75 6.18
CA PHE A 171 -12.50 4.20 6.94
C PHE A 171 -11.16 4.63 6.37
N TYR A 172 -10.23 4.92 7.27
CA TYR A 172 -8.81 5.00 6.94
C TYR A 172 -8.24 3.58 6.74
N ALA A 173 -7.54 3.35 5.63
CA ALA A 173 -6.82 2.11 5.35
C ALA A 173 -5.32 2.43 5.17
N PRO A 174 -4.39 1.89 5.97
CA PRO A 174 -2.97 2.27 5.93
C PRO A 174 -2.19 1.91 4.65
N TRP A 175 -2.81 1.21 3.72
CA TRP A 175 -2.24 0.76 2.43
C TRP A 175 -2.86 1.46 1.23
N ARG A 176 -3.79 2.40 1.44
CA ARG A 176 -4.43 3.18 0.38
C ARG A 176 -4.58 4.63 0.78
N ASP A 177 -4.47 5.49 -0.23
CA ASP A 177 -4.49 6.93 -0.03
C ASP A 177 -5.91 7.49 0.11
N ASP A 178 -6.94 6.77 -0.34
CA ASP A 178 -8.37 7.12 -0.26
C ASP A 178 -9.09 6.46 0.93
N PRO A 179 -10.15 7.10 1.46
CA PRO A 179 -11.08 6.45 2.38
C PRO A 179 -11.70 5.20 1.75
N ARG A 180 -11.93 4.16 2.55
CA ARG A 180 -12.40 2.86 2.06
C ARG A 180 -13.77 2.49 2.65
N PRO A 181 -14.60 1.77 1.89
CA PRO A 181 -15.76 1.08 2.45
C PRO A 181 -15.30 -0.14 3.27
N ILE A 182 -16.17 -0.65 4.14
CA ILE A 182 -15.79 -1.73 5.08
C ILE A 182 -15.27 -2.99 4.36
N GLY A 183 -15.87 -3.36 3.23
CA GLY A 183 -15.42 -4.51 2.44
C GLY A 183 -14.00 -4.32 1.92
N GLY A 184 -13.66 -3.12 1.47
CA GLY A 184 -12.29 -2.79 1.03
C GLY A 184 -11.27 -2.81 2.17
N VAL A 185 -11.66 -2.43 3.39
CA VAL A 185 -10.80 -2.54 4.57
C VAL A 185 -10.60 -3.99 4.97
N LEU A 186 -11.67 -4.80 4.99
CA LEU A 186 -11.60 -6.22 5.33
C LEU A 186 -10.67 -6.99 4.39
N HIS A 187 -10.76 -6.73 3.09
CA HIS A 187 -9.85 -7.26 2.08
C HIS A 187 -8.40 -6.92 2.38
N GLY A 188 -8.11 -5.66 2.68
CA GLY A 188 -6.77 -5.24 3.01
C GLY A 188 -6.25 -5.81 4.34
N ILE A 189 -7.08 -5.92 5.38
CA ILE A 189 -6.68 -6.54 6.66
C ILE A 189 -6.16 -7.95 6.42
N TYR A 190 -6.90 -8.76 5.64
CA TYR A 190 -6.53 -10.15 5.42
C TYR A 190 -5.31 -10.30 4.50
N ALA A 191 -5.20 -9.46 3.46
CA ALA A 191 -4.03 -9.44 2.59
C ALA A 191 -2.76 -9.03 3.36
N PHE A 192 -2.80 -7.90 4.07
CA PHE A 192 -1.64 -7.39 4.81
C PHE A 192 -1.32 -8.19 6.08
N PHE A 193 -2.28 -8.95 6.62
CA PHE A 193 -1.97 -9.99 7.61
C PHE A 193 -1.04 -11.06 7.03
N GLY A 194 -1.32 -11.55 5.81
CA GLY A 194 -0.44 -12.48 5.11
C GLY A 194 0.92 -11.87 4.77
N VAL A 195 0.95 -10.62 4.31
CA VAL A 195 2.20 -9.89 4.03
C VAL A 195 3.04 -9.71 5.30
N ALA A 196 2.42 -9.32 6.41
CA ALA A 196 3.10 -9.21 7.70
C ALA A 196 3.68 -10.56 8.14
N ALA A 197 2.95 -11.67 7.95
CA ALA A 197 3.45 -13.01 8.24
C ALA A 197 4.69 -13.37 7.39
N PHE A 198 4.68 -12.99 6.10
CA PHE A 198 5.81 -13.19 5.20
C PHE A 198 7.07 -12.49 5.73
N TRP A 199 6.96 -11.18 5.94
CA TRP A 199 8.09 -10.37 6.41
C TRP A 199 8.54 -10.76 7.81
N ARG A 200 7.63 -11.17 8.69
CA ARG A 200 7.97 -11.70 10.01
C ARG A 200 8.89 -12.90 9.92
N ALA A 201 8.55 -13.89 9.09
CA ALA A 201 9.35 -15.10 8.94
C ALA A 201 10.71 -14.80 8.28
N LEU A 202 10.73 -13.92 7.27
CA LEU A 202 11.97 -13.52 6.61
C LEU A 202 12.89 -12.74 7.57
N ALA A 203 12.36 -11.77 8.32
CA ALA A 203 13.13 -11.02 9.32
C ALA A 203 13.69 -11.93 10.44
N ALA A 204 12.95 -12.98 10.83
CA ALA A 204 13.42 -13.96 11.79
C ALA A 204 14.56 -14.84 11.23
N ALA A 205 14.48 -15.20 9.94
CA ALA A 205 15.50 -16.00 9.26
C ALA A 205 16.75 -15.19 8.87
N GLU A 206 16.57 -13.90 8.60
CA GLU A 206 17.61 -12.96 8.20
C GLU A 206 17.60 -11.72 9.12
N PRO A 207 18.12 -11.82 10.36
CA PRO A 207 18.06 -10.71 11.33
C PRO A 207 18.77 -9.41 10.89
N ASP A 208 19.74 -9.51 9.97
CA ASP A 208 20.45 -8.37 9.40
C ASP A 208 19.69 -7.70 8.24
N ASN A 209 18.57 -8.29 7.78
CA ASN A 209 17.73 -7.73 6.74
C ASN A 209 16.82 -6.62 7.31
N ALA A 210 17.36 -5.38 7.28
CA ALA A 210 16.69 -4.21 7.79
C ALA A 210 15.35 -3.90 7.09
N LEU A 211 15.27 -4.15 5.78
CA LEU A 211 14.03 -3.99 5.00
C LEU A 211 12.94 -4.96 5.47
N ALA A 212 13.28 -6.25 5.66
CA ALA A 212 12.33 -7.23 6.15
C ALA A 212 11.79 -6.88 7.56
N SER A 213 12.69 -6.44 8.45
CA SER A 213 12.31 -5.94 9.77
C SER A 213 11.36 -4.73 9.71
N PHE A 214 11.62 -3.80 8.80
CA PHE A 214 10.78 -2.62 8.58
C PHE A 214 9.40 -2.99 8.03
N GLU A 215 9.34 -3.82 6.99
CA GLU A 215 8.07 -4.25 6.39
C GLU A 215 7.23 -5.04 7.39
N PHE A 216 7.84 -5.90 8.22
CA PHE A 216 7.13 -6.58 9.31
C PHE A 216 6.54 -5.57 10.32
N ALA A 217 7.35 -4.64 10.82
CA ALA A 217 6.90 -3.63 11.79
C ALA A 217 5.80 -2.72 11.23
N LEU A 218 5.90 -2.34 9.95
CA LEU A 218 4.91 -1.53 9.26
C LEU A 218 3.59 -2.27 9.12
N TRP A 219 3.61 -3.48 8.53
CA TRP A 219 2.38 -4.19 8.19
C TRP A 219 1.68 -4.83 9.39
N ARG A 220 2.42 -5.24 10.43
CA ARG A 220 1.79 -5.70 11.69
C ARG A 220 0.98 -4.59 12.35
N SER A 221 1.53 -3.37 12.37
CA SER A 221 0.91 -2.21 13.02
C SER A 221 -0.26 -1.67 12.19
N ALA A 222 -0.07 -1.60 10.87
CA ALA A 222 -1.10 -1.20 9.91
C ALA A 222 -2.34 -2.12 9.96
N SER A 223 -2.11 -3.43 9.87
CA SER A 223 -3.18 -4.43 9.90
C SER A 223 -3.93 -4.40 11.23
N TRP A 224 -3.21 -4.30 12.35
CA TRP A 224 -3.81 -4.21 13.69
C TRP A 224 -4.67 -2.97 13.86
N ARG A 225 -4.18 -1.81 13.40
CA ARG A 225 -4.93 -0.56 13.43
C ARG A 225 -6.22 -0.62 12.63
N ALA A 226 -6.15 -1.15 11.41
CA ALA A 226 -7.32 -1.29 10.54
C ALA A 226 -8.33 -2.29 11.11
N LEU A 227 -7.86 -3.43 11.63
CA LEU A 227 -8.70 -4.43 12.30
C LEU A 227 -9.48 -3.79 13.45
N ARG A 228 -8.79 -3.08 14.34
CA ARG A 228 -9.42 -2.40 15.48
C ARG A 228 -10.47 -1.36 15.06
N ALA A 229 -10.26 -0.69 13.92
CA ALA A 229 -11.18 0.32 13.42
C ALA A 229 -12.52 -0.25 12.95
N VAL A 230 -12.55 -1.49 12.44
CA VAL A 230 -13.76 -2.10 11.86
C VAL A 230 -14.37 -3.22 12.71
N HIS A 231 -13.62 -3.82 13.64
CA HIS A 231 -14.05 -5.00 14.40
C HIS A 231 -15.41 -4.85 15.09
N ARG A 232 -15.67 -3.68 15.67
CA ARG A 232 -16.91 -3.35 16.38
C ARG A 232 -17.92 -2.58 15.55
N ASP A 233 -17.68 -2.41 14.25
CA ASP A 233 -18.59 -1.69 13.39
C ASP A 233 -19.93 -2.43 13.27
N GLU A 234 -21.02 -1.66 13.15
CA GLU A 234 -22.38 -2.20 13.02
C GLU A 234 -22.56 -3.00 11.74
N SER A 235 -21.80 -2.69 10.68
CA SER A 235 -21.88 -3.39 9.39
C SER A 235 -21.19 -4.75 9.40
N MET A 236 -20.44 -5.11 10.44
CA MET A 236 -19.88 -6.47 10.57
C MET A 236 -20.96 -7.49 10.97
N THR A 237 -21.00 -8.64 10.29
CA THR A 237 -21.83 -9.77 10.73
C THR A 237 -21.15 -10.54 11.87
N ASP A 238 -21.88 -11.42 12.56
CA ASP A 238 -21.27 -12.31 13.56
C ASP A 238 -20.18 -13.20 12.95
N THR A 239 -20.37 -13.66 11.71
CA THR A 239 -19.35 -14.45 10.99
C THR A 239 -18.14 -13.60 10.65
N GLY A 240 -18.32 -12.34 10.24
CA GLY A 240 -17.19 -11.44 10.01
C GLY A 240 -16.43 -11.08 11.28
N ARG A 241 -17.11 -10.91 12.42
CA ARG A 241 -16.46 -10.70 13.72
C ARG A 241 -15.62 -11.91 14.10
N ARG A 242 -16.17 -13.13 14.00
CA ARG A 242 -15.41 -14.38 14.23
C ARG A 242 -14.20 -14.50 13.29
N PHE A 243 -14.34 -14.11 12.03
CA PHE A 243 -13.24 -14.10 11.07
C PHE A 243 -12.12 -13.14 11.53
N LEU A 244 -12.47 -11.91 11.93
CA LEU A 244 -11.51 -10.94 12.46
C LEU A 244 -10.93 -11.37 13.81
N ASP A 245 -11.68 -12.07 14.67
CA ASP A 245 -11.17 -12.63 15.93
C ASP A 245 -10.07 -13.65 15.69
N GLY A 246 -10.18 -14.45 14.63
CA GLY A 246 -9.12 -15.38 14.20
C GLY A 246 -7.84 -14.62 13.82
N ILE A 247 -7.97 -13.57 13.00
CA ILE A 247 -6.81 -12.72 12.65
C ILE A 247 -6.23 -12.03 13.89
N ALA A 248 -7.08 -11.51 14.77
CA ALA A 248 -6.65 -10.81 15.97
C ALA A 248 -5.90 -11.74 16.93
N THR A 249 -6.31 -13.00 17.03
CA THR A 249 -5.64 -14.02 17.87
C THR A 249 -4.20 -14.23 17.43
N GLU A 250 -3.95 -14.30 16.12
CA GLU A 250 -2.61 -14.47 15.57
C GLU A 250 -1.79 -13.17 15.58
N LEU A 251 -2.42 -12.04 15.26
CA LEU A 251 -1.73 -10.75 15.08
C LEU A 251 -1.44 -10.02 16.40
N ALA A 252 -2.20 -10.28 17.47
CA ALA A 252 -2.02 -9.60 18.75
C ALA A 252 -0.65 -9.87 19.39
N PRO A 253 -0.16 -11.14 19.49
CA PRO A 253 1.19 -11.41 19.98
C PRO A 253 2.29 -10.73 19.17
N TRP A 254 2.09 -10.57 17.85
CA TRP A 254 3.09 -9.96 16.97
C TRP A 254 3.33 -8.49 17.27
N GLN A 255 2.40 -7.80 17.95
CA GLN A 255 2.57 -6.39 18.32
C GLN A 255 3.71 -6.18 19.32
N GLU A 256 3.97 -7.18 20.16
CA GLU A 256 4.99 -7.12 21.22
C GLU A 256 6.31 -7.79 20.79
N GLU A 257 6.38 -8.34 19.58
CA GLU A 257 7.61 -8.96 19.09
C GLU A 257 8.71 -7.91 18.88
N PRO A 258 9.94 -8.17 19.32
CA PRO A 258 11.02 -7.21 19.19
C PRO A 258 11.39 -7.02 17.72
N VAL A 259 11.59 -5.78 17.31
CA VAL A 259 12.15 -5.40 16.01
C VAL A 259 13.36 -4.51 16.25
N ALA A 260 14.35 -4.56 15.37
CA ALA A 260 15.50 -3.67 15.44
C ALA A 260 15.05 -2.19 15.46
N SER A 261 15.66 -1.39 16.33
CA SER A 261 15.18 -0.03 16.64
C SER A 261 15.18 0.91 15.43
N GLY A 262 16.13 0.77 14.50
CA GLY A 262 16.19 1.56 13.28
C GLY A 262 14.99 1.29 12.35
N PRO A 263 14.82 0.05 11.87
CA PRO A 263 13.65 -0.35 11.09
C PRO A 263 12.30 -0.03 11.76
N GLU A 264 12.19 -0.25 13.08
CA GLU A 264 10.97 0.07 13.82
C GLU A 264 10.66 1.57 13.82
N ALA A 265 11.66 2.42 14.06
CA ALA A 265 11.49 3.88 14.02
C ALA A 265 11.05 4.37 12.64
N TRP A 266 11.57 3.77 11.57
CA TRP A 266 11.14 4.08 10.21
C TRP A 266 9.72 3.58 9.93
N ALA A 267 9.31 2.41 10.42
CA ALA A 267 7.94 1.92 10.28
C ALA A 267 6.93 2.84 10.99
N VAL A 268 7.26 3.31 12.20
CA VAL A 268 6.48 4.32 12.92
C VAL A 268 6.39 5.63 12.13
N THR A 269 7.52 6.08 11.57
CA THR A 269 7.60 7.29 10.75
C THR A 269 6.70 7.17 9.51
N SER A 270 6.77 6.07 8.77
CA SER A 270 5.91 5.80 7.60
C SER A 270 4.42 5.76 7.97
N ALA A 271 4.06 5.14 9.09
CA ALA A 271 2.67 5.08 9.54
C ALA A 271 2.13 6.46 9.95
N LEU A 272 2.95 7.27 10.62
CA LEU A 272 2.60 8.66 10.99
C LEU A 272 2.49 9.55 9.75
N ASP A 273 3.46 9.47 8.84
CA ASP A 273 3.47 10.23 7.58
C ASP A 273 2.19 9.96 6.77
N HIS A 274 1.89 8.68 6.55
CA HIS A 274 0.72 8.27 5.80
C HIS A 274 -0.56 8.76 6.46
N TYR A 275 -0.73 8.58 7.77
CA TYR A 275 -1.97 8.97 8.43
C TYR A 275 -2.14 10.49 8.50
N ALA A 276 -1.09 11.24 8.84
CA ALA A 276 -1.12 12.70 8.88
C ALA A 276 -1.45 13.28 7.49
N THR A 277 -0.84 12.75 6.43
CA THR A 277 -1.14 13.15 5.06
C THR A 277 -2.56 12.78 4.65
N TRP A 278 -3.03 11.58 5.01
CA TRP A 278 -4.42 11.16 4.77
C TRP A 278 -5.42 12.10 5.46
N ARG A 279 -5.16 12.48 6.73
CA ARG A 279 -6.01 13.42 7.47
C ARG A 279 -6.10 14.77 6.76
N LEU A 280 -4.97 15.33 6.33
CA LEU A 280 -4.94 16.56 5.54
C LEU A 280 -5.81 16.45 4.29
N ARG A 281 -5.72 15.35 3.56
CA ARG A 281 -6.41 15.21 2.27
C ARG A 281 -7.91 14.99 2.45
N HIS A 282 -8.30 14.21 3.45
CA HIS A 282 -9.65 13.66 3.53
C HIS A 282 -10.49 14.17 4.70
N LEU A 283 -9.92 14.77 5.73
CA LEU A 283 -10.70 15.34 6.83
C LEU A 283 -10.94 16.83 6.64
N ARG A 284 -12.10 17.30 7.10
CA ARG A 284 -12.45 18.71 7.17
C ARG A 284 -12.80 19.02 8.62
N PRO A 285 -11.99 19.85 9.31
CA PRO A 285 -12.37 20.37 10.63
C PRO A 285 -13.74 21.05 10.58
N ASP A 286 -14.43 21.00 11.71
CA ASP A 286 -15.65 21.77 11.92
C ASP A 286 -15.38 23.28 11.77
N ALA A 287 -16.22 23.98 11.00
CA ALA A 287 -15.98 25.38 10.63
C ALA A 287 -16.06 26.32 11.84
N ASP A 288 -16.96 26.06 12.78
CA ASP A 288 -17.09 26.85 14.01
C ASP A 288 -15.84 26.69 14.88
N THR A 289 -15.35 25.46 15.01
CA THR A 289 -14.09 25.16 15.70
C THR A 289 -12.91 25.93 15.10
N VAL A 290 -12.80 25.98 13.77
CA VAL A 290 -11.75 26.72 13.07
C VAL A 290 -11.87 28.23 13.32
N SER A 291 -13.09 28.79 13.22
CA SER A 291 -13.35 30.20 13.46
C SER A 291 -12.98 30.62 14.89
N VAL A 292 -13.40 29.83 15.88
CA VAL A 292 -13.08 30.07 17.31
C VAL A 292 -11.57 30.06 17.55
N LEU A 293 -10.85 29.10 16.97
CA LEU A 293 -9.40 29.03 17.11
C LEU A 293 -8.69 30.21 16.45
N ALA A 294 -9.17 30.64 15.27
CA ALA A 294 -8.63 31.82 14.60
C ALA A 294 -8.88 33.10 15.40
N GLU A 295 -10.07 33.27 15.99
CA GLU A 295 -10.40 34.40 16.87
C GLU A 295 -9.55 34.41 18.15
N ALA A 296 -9.39 33.26 18.81
CA ALA A 296 -8.54 33.13 20.00
C ALA A 296 -7.08 33.48 19.69
N TRP A 297 -6.58 33.05 18.53
CA TRP A 297 -5.25 33.46 18.06
C TRP A 297 -5.13 34.98 17.91
N HIS A 298 -6.12 35.65 17.29
CA HIS A 298 -6.13 37.11 17.12
C HIS A 298 -6.12 37.87 18.44
N HIS A 299 -6.83 37.38 19.46
CA HIS A 299 -6.85 37.98 20.79
C HIS A 299 -5.60 37.69 21.62
N GLY A 300 -4.69 36.84 21.13
CA GLY A 300 -3.51 36.41 21.88
C GLY A 300 -3.86 35.49 23.05
N ASP A 301 -5.00 34.80 22.98
CA ASP A 301 -5.45 33.90 24.02
C ASP A 301 -4.51 32.69 24.10
N SER A 302 -4.30 32.22 25.32
CA SER A 302 -3.57 30.97 25.53
C SER A 302 -4.33 29.81 24.92
N TRP A 303 -5.64 29.67 25.18
CA TRP A 303 -6.53 28.66 24.57
C TRP A 303 -8.00 29.10 24.69
N PRO A 304 -8.84 28.93 23.65
CA PRO A 304 -10.28 29.15 23.80
C PRO A 304 -10.89 28.18 24.82
N LYS A 305 -11.90 28.61 25.59
CA LYS A 305 -12.60 27.78 26.60
C LYS A 305 -13.51 26.69 25.99
N PHE A 306 -13.06 26.02 24.94
CA PHE A 306 -13.65 24.78 24.47
C PHE A 306 -12.72 23.63 24.92
N GLY A 307 -13.30 22.45 25.16
CA GLY A 307 -12.54 21.25 25.54
C GLY A 307 -11.63 20.76 24.40
N GLU A 308 -11.42 19.45 24.32
CA GLU A 308 -10.71 18.88 23.17
C GLU A 308 -11.47 19.20 21.86
N PRO A 309 -10.79 19.70 20.79
CA PRO A 309 -11.45 19.98 19.53
C PRO A 309 -12.13 18.71 18.99
N PRO A 310 -13.36 18.78 18.47
CA PRO A 310 -14.04 17.61 17.96
C PRO A 310 -13.23 16.92 16.86
N GLU A 311 -13.24 15.58 16.84
CA GLU A 311 -12.75 14.80 15.71
C GLU A 311 -13.69 14.98 14.51
N PRO A 312 -13.15 15.21 13.29
CA PRO A 312 -13.93 15.20 12.07
C PRO A 312 -14.70 13.88 11.93
N ARG A 313 -16.02 13.96 11.71
CA ARG A 313 -16.91 12.79 11.79
C ARG A 313 -16.82 11.82 10.62
N ALA A 314 -16.53 12.32 9.42
CA ALA A 314 -16.43 11.50 8.22
C ALA A 314 -15.41 12.09 7.23
N PRO A 315 -14.58 11.25 6.59
CA PRO A 315 -13.73 11.70 5.51
C PRO A 315 -14.52 12.03 4.26
N THR A 316 -13.98 12.93 3.44
CA THR A 316 -14.45 13.19 2.07
C THR A 316 -13.67 12.34 1.06
N PRO A 317 -14.33 11.77 0.04
CA PRO A 317 -13.65 11.07 -1.03
C PRO A 317 -12.89 12.01 -1.97
N VAL A 318 -13.18 13.32 -1.92
CA VAL A 318 -12.49 14.34 -2.72
C VAL A 318 -11.22 14.79 -1.99
N PRO A 319 -10.02 14.41 -2.48
CA PRO A 319 -8.77 14.74 -1.80
C PRO A 319 -8.40 16.22 -1.97
N ASP A 320 -7.89 16.83 -0.89
CA ASP A 320 -7.18 18.11 -0.98
C ASP A 320 -5.70 17.89 -1.35
N GLY A 321 -5.34 18.14 -2.61
CA GLY A 321 -3.96 18.06 -3.10
C GLY A 321 -3.50 16.67 -3.54
N GLY A 322 -2.44 16.65 -4.34
CA GLY A 322 -1.78 15.43 -4.83
C GLY A 322 -0.88 14.80 -3.75
N TRP A 323 -0.70 13.48 -3.83
CA TRP A 323 0.21 12.74 -2.96
C TRP A 323 0.77 11.55 -3.72
N THR A 324 2.08 11.36 -3.63
CA THR A 324 2.79 10.28 -4.32
C THR A 324 3.44 9.29 -3.35
N GLY A 325 3.32 9.43 -2.02
CA GLY A 325 3.90 8.48 -1.06
C GLY A 325 5.44 8.36 -1.05
N ALA A 326 6.16 9.36 -1.57
CA ALA A 326 7.60 9.27 -1.86
C ALA A 326 8.49 8.85 -0.67
N ARG A 327 8.21 9.34 0.55
CA ARG A 327 9.07 9.07 1.73
C ARG A 327 9.14 7.60 2.10
N THR A 328 8.04 6.85 2.03
CA THR A 328 8.07 5.41 2.30
C THR A 328 8.89 4.65 1.24
N ASP A 329 8.82 5.08 -0.03
CA ASP A 329 9.65 4.49 -1.09
C ASP A 329 11.14 4.81 -0.90
N LEU A 330 11.48 6.03 -0.44
CA LEU A 330 12.84 6.39 -0.06
C LEU A 330 13.35 5.58 1.15
N ILE A 331 12.49 5.33 2.15
CA ILE A 331 12.84 4.48 3.31
C ILE A 331 13.15 3.04 2.85
N ARG A 332 12.35 2.49 1.92
CA ARG A 332 12.61 1.17 1.33
C ARG A 332 13.95 1.12 0.59
N LEU A 333 14.31 2.19 -0.14
CA LEU A 333 15.63 2.30 -0.77
C LEU A 333 16.76 2.32 0.28
N LEU A 334 16.60 3.11 1.34
CA LEU A 334 17.59 3.23 2.42
C LEU A 334 17.81 1.92 3.18
N LEU A 335 16.75 1.14 3.40
CA LEU A 335 16.81 -0.11 4.16
C LEU A 335 17.07 -1.34 3.27
N GLY A 336 16.91 -1.18 1.96
CA GLY A 336 17.13 -2.23 0.97
C GLY A 336 18.61 -2.45 0.62
N ARG A 337 18.83 -3.12 -0.51
CA ARG A 337 20.17 -3.45 -1.00
C ARG A 337 20.97 -2.18 -1.28
N ASN A 338 22.24 -2.16 -0.88
CA ASN A 338 23.18 -1.03 -0.99
C ASN A 338 22.84 0.21 -0.13
N GLY A 339 21.73 0.19 0.62
CA GLY A 339 21.36 1.18 1.63
C GLY A 339 21.54 2.64 1.20
N SER A 340 22.35 3.41 1.93
CA SER A 340 22.60 4.83 1.63
C SER A 340 23.08 5.09 0.20
N ALA A 341 23.89 4.19 -0.39
CA ALA A 341 24.36 4.37 -1.76
C ALA A 341 23.20 4.28 -2.78
N ALA A 342 22.24 3.38 -2.55
CA ALA A 342 21.02 3.31 -3.37
C ALA A 342 20.11 4.53 -3.16
N LEU A 343 20.01 5.04 -1.93
CA LEU A 343 19.28 6.29 -1.65
C LEU A 343 19.91 7.48 -2.38
N ASP A 344 21.25 7.60 -2.37
CA ASP A 344 21.97 8.69 -3.05
C ASP A 344 21.78 8.63 -4.58
N GLU A 345 21.90 7.44 -5.16
CA GLU A 345 21.81 7.23 -6.61
C GLU A 345 20.38 7.36 -7.13
N HIS A 346 19.43 6.74 -6.44
CA HIS A 346 18.06 6.59 -6.96
C HIS A 346 17.03 7.47 -6.26
N GLY A 347 17.30 7.97 -5.05
CA GLY A 347 16.40 8.80 -4.29
C GLY A 347 15.88 10.05 -5.03
N PRO A 348 16.74 10.82 -5.74
CA PRO A 348 16.30 11.96 -6.55
C PRO A 348 15.34 11.59 -7.70
N HIS A 349 15.29 10.30 -8.08
CA HIS A 349 14.44 9.80 -9.16
C HIS A 349 13.09 9.25 -8.65
N VAL A 350 12.90 9.16 -7.32
CA VAL A 350 11.62 8.72 -6.73
C VAL A 350 10.53 9.75 -7.02
N PRO A 351 9.39 9.35 -7.64
CA PRO A 351 8.33 10.29 -7.99
C PRO A 351 7.79 11.10 -6.81
N GLY A 352 7.96 12.43 -6.89
CA GLY A 352 7.49 13.38 -5.88
C GLY A 352 8.39 13.49 -4.64
N ALA A 353 9.58 12.88 -4.64
CA ALA A 353 10.59 13.13 -3.62
C ALA A 353 11.12 14.58 -3.72
N ALA A 354 11.22 15.25 -2.59
CA ALA A 354 11.87 16.55 -2.46
C ALA A 354 13.26 16.40 -1.84
N GLY A 355 14.15 17.38 -2.08
CA GLY A 355 15.46 17.42 -1.42
C GLY A 355 15.36 17.45 0.12
N ALA A 356 14.28 18.00 0.67
CA ALA A 356 13.99 17.96 2.10
C ALA A 356 13.71 16.54 2.63
N ASP A 357 13.09 15.68 1.81
CA ASP A 357 12.87 14.27 2.16
C ASP A 357 14.20 13.52 2.21
N LEU A 358 15.10 13.74 1.25
CA LEU A 358 16.44 13.15 1.27
C LEU A 358 17.23 13.60 2.50
N ALA A 359 17.22 14.91 2.81
CA ALA A 359 17.86 15.43 4.02
C ALA A 359 17.33 14.78 5.31
N LEU A 360 16.00 14.58 5.40
CA LEU A 360 15.38 13.88 6.53
C LEU A 360 15.91 12.45 6.67
N LEU A 361 16.00 11.70 5.56
CA LEU A 361 16.47 10.33 5.58
C LEU A 361 17.98 10.18 5.84
N HIS A 362 18.79 11.16 5.45
CA HIS A 362 20.20 11.24 5.83
C HIS A 362 20.43 11.70 7.29
N GLY A 363 19.37 12.08 8.00
CA GLY A 363 19.45 12.59 9.37
C GLY A 363 19.90 14.05 9.47
N ASP A 364 19.99 14.79 8.35
CA ASP A 364 20.22 16.24 8.35
C ASP A 364 18.90 16.97 8.60
N ASN A 365 18.47 16.92 9.87
CA ASN A 365 17.18 17.45 10.28
C ASN A 365 17.09 18.98 10.13
N GLU A 366 18.20 19.71 10.21
CA GLU A 366 18.22 21.16 10.01
C GLU A 366 17.98 21.52 8.54
N ALA A 367 18.65 20.81 7.62
CA ALA A 367 18.40 20.97 6.19
C ALA A 367 16.99 20.54 5.81
N ALA A 368 16.47 19.45 6.40
CA ALA A 368 15.10 18.99 6.19
C ALA A 368 14.06 20.05 6.62
N VAL A 369 14.16 20.56 7.84
CA VAL A 369 13.28 21.63 8.35
C VAL A 369 13.33 22.86 7.45
N THR A 370 14.54 23.31 7.07
CA THR A 370 14.72 24.46 6.18
C THR A 370 14.09 24.21 4.81
N GLY A 371 14.29 23.02 4.24
CA GLY A 371 13.73 22.62 2.96
C GLY A 371 12.20 22.62 2.96
N TYR A 372 11.56 22.03 3.99
CA TYR A 372 10.10 22.03 4.08
C TYR A 372 9.52 23.42 4.30
N ARG A 373 10.18 24.28 5.10
CA ARG A 373 9.77 25.69 5.24
C ARG A 373 9.81 26.41 3.90
N ASN A 374 10.85 26.20 3.08
CA ASN A 374 10.95 26.80 1.75
C ASN A 374 9.85 26.32 0.80
N LEU A 375 9.48 25.04 0.85
CA LEU A 375 8.33 24.52 0.10
C LEU A 375 7.02 25.19 0.54
N LEU A 376 6.83 25.38 1.85
CA LEU A 376 5.63 26.01 2.42
C LEU A 376 5.56 27.53 2.19
N VAL A 377 6.68 28.20 1.89
CA VAL A 377 6.66 29.59 1.40
C VAL A 377 6.02 29.65 0.00
N THR A 378 6.26 28.63 -0.82
CA THR A 378 5.74 28.57 -2.20
C THR A 378 4.29 28.08 -2.24
N ASP A 379 3.99 27.02 -1.51
CA ASP A 379 2.64 26.49 -1.33
C ASP A 379 2.39 26.17 0.16
N PRO A 380 1.77 27.09 0.92
CA PRO A 380 1.52 26.88 2.35
C PRO A 380 0.50 25.76 2.65
N ASP A 381 -0.19 25.24 1.63
CA ASP A 381 -1.19 24.19 1.78
C ASP A 381 -0.69 22.80 1.37
N LEU A 382 0.57 22.71 0.90
CA LEU A 382 1.19 21.49 0.36
C LEU A 382 1.22 20.37 1.42
N PRO A 383 0.42 19.29 1.28
CA PRO A 383 0.29 18.28 2.32
C PRO A 383 1.62 17.60 2.69
N THR A 384 2.41 17.25 1.68
CA THR A 384 3.68 16.53 1.87
C THR A 384 4.71 17.36 2.62
N ALA A 385 4.70 18.69 2.46
CA ALA A 385 5.61 19.60 3.16
C ALA A 385 5.16 19.91 4.59
N LEU A 386 3.85 20.01 4.85
CA LEU A 386 3.31 20.18 6.21
C LEU A 386 3.68 19.00 7.11
N VAL A 387 3.43 17.79 6.60
CA VAL A 387 3.73 16.56 7.34
C VAL A 387 5.24 16.34 7.41
N GLY A 388 5.96 16.58 6.32
CA GLY A 388 7.42 16.53 6.30
C GLY A 388 8.07 17.45 7.33
N LEU A 389 7.58 18.68 7.49
CA LEU A 389 8.02 19.60 8.54
C LEU A 389 7.74 19.02 9.93
N GLY A 390 6.55 18.43 10.14
CA GLY A 390 6.21 17.74 11.39
C GLY A 390 7.19 16.62 11.74
N LEU A 391 7.54 15.78 10.77
CA LEU A 391 8.50 14.68 10.92
C LEU A 391 9.92 15.21 11.23
N ALA A 392 10.39 16.21 10.49
CA ALA A 392 11.71 16.80 10.68
C ALA A 392 11.84 17.52 12.03
N LEU A 393 10.78 18.16 12.51
CA LEU A 393 10.73 18.73 13.86
C LEU A 393 10.73 17.64 14.92
N ALA A 394 9.94 16.58 14.76
CA ALA A 394 9.92 15.45 15.69
C ALA A 394 11.30 14.79 15.84
N ALA A 395 12.06 14.68 14.73
CA ALA A 395 13.42 14.14 14.72
C ALA A 395 14.44 15.00 15.49
N ARG A 396 14.18 16.31 15.66
CA ARG A 396 15.00 17.22 16.50
C ARG A 396 14.57 17.23 17.97
N GLY A 397 13.37 16.75 18.26
CA GLY A 397 12.76 16.74 19.59
C GLY A 397 11.25 16.97 19.51
N THR A 398 10.47 16.16 20.22
CA THR A 398 9.00 16.21 20.16
C THR A 398 8.48 17.48 20.83
N GLY A 399 8.15 18.48 20.01
CA GLY A 399 7.56 19.75 20.45
C GLY A 399 6.09 19.91 20.05
N PRO A 400 5.39 20.93 20.58
CA PRO A 400 4.00 21.23 20.23
C PRO A 400 3.74 21.28 18.71
N ALA A 401 4.61 21.96 17.95
CA ALA A 401 4.43 22.09 16.50
C ALA A 401 4.48 20.74 15.76
N ALA A 402 5.47 19.90 16.10
CA ALA A 402 5.58 18.54 15.54
C ALA A 402 4.33 17.71 15.85
N ARG A 403 3.84 17.77 17.11
CA ARG A 403 2.62 17.05 17.52
C ARG A 403 1.41 17.48 16.71
N ALA A 404 1.17 18.79 16.58
CA ALA A 404 0.02 19.29 15.82
C ALA A 404 0.10 18.92 14.33
N LEU A 405 1.28 19.01 13.71
CA LEU A 405 1.50 18.68 12.30
C LEU A 405 1.42 17.17 12.00
N LEU A 406 1.58 16.29 12.99
CA LEU A 406 1.49 14.84 12.80
C LEU A 406 0.14 14.26 13.24
N HIS A 407 -0.56 14.88 14.18
CA HIS A 407 -1.83 14.34 14.71
C HIS A 407 -3.07 15.11 14.27
N ARG A 408 -2.97 16.43 14.07
CA ARG A 408 -4.09 17.31 13.67
C ARG A 408 -3.71 18.26 12.54
N PRO A 409 -2.99 17.83 11.48
CA PRO A 409 -2.51 18.75 10.45
C PRO A 409 -3.64 19.41 9.66
N GLU A 410 -4.78 18.74 9.50
CA GLU A 410 -5.98 19.30 8.87
C GLU A 410 -6.51 20.53 9.62
N LEU A 411 -6.43 20.51 10.95
CA LEU A 411 -6.84 21.64 11.81
C LEU A 411 -5.84 22.79 11.70
N VAL A 412 -4.54 22.49 11.78
CA VAL A 412 -3.48 23.49 11.61
C VAL A 412 -3.64 24.22 10.29
N ARG A 413 -3.81 23.48 9.18
CA ARG A 413 -3.97 24.06 7.85
C ARG A 413 -5.26 24.89 7.74
N ALA A 414 -6.37 24.40 8.29
CA ALA A 414 -7.64 25.14 8.26
C ALA A 414 -7.57 26.48 9.01
N VAL A 415 -6.98 26.50 10.21
CA VAL A 415 -6.77 27.74 10.98
C VAL A 415 -5.80 28.66 10.25
N HIS A 416 -4.68 28.14 9.71
CA HIS A 416 -3.73 28.94 8.94
C HIS A 416 -4.36 29.57 7.69
N ARG A 417 -5.24 28.86 6.98
CA ARG A 417 -6.03 29.40 5.85
C ARG A 417 -6.83 30.64 6.26
N VAL A 418 -7.53 30.60 7.40
CA VAL A 418 -8.30 31.74 7.92
C VAL A 418 -7.38 32.89 8.34
N LEU A 419 -6.27 32.60 9.01
CA LEU A 419 -5.33 33.63 9.46
C LEU A 419 -4.64 34.35 8.28
N ARG A 420 -4.34 33.65 7.19
CA ARG A 420 -3.77 34.26 5.96
C ARG A 420 -4.67 35.31 5.33
N THR A 421 -5.98 35.16 5.43
CA THR A 421 -6.94 36.09 4.83
C THR A 421 -7.41 37.17 5.80
N SER A 422 -7.26 36.96 7.12
CA SER A 422 -7.75 37.86 8.17
C SER A 422 -6.67 38.67 8.89
N THR A 423 -5.38 38.40 8.66
CA THR A 423 -4.27 39.14 9.28
C THR A 423 -3.55 40.06 8.28
N ALA A 424 -3.03 41.20 8.76
CA ALA A 424 -2.19 42.08 7.95
C ALA A 424 -0.81 41.47 7.63
N LYS A 425 -0.33 40.56 8.50
CA LYS A 425 0.89 39.78 8.31
C LYS A 425 0.59 38.32 8.62
N THR A 426 0.65 37.48 7.59
CA THR A 426 0.48 36.03 7.70
C THR A 426 1.43 35.46 8.75
N PRO A 427 0.92 34.79 9.79
CA PRO A 427 1.76 34.08 10.73
C PRO A 427 2.40 32.87 10.06
N ASP A 428 3.63 32.54 10.49
CA ASP A 428 4.29 31.33 10.06
C ASP A 428 3.52 30.08 10.54
N ILE A 429 3.39 29.09 9.67
CA ILE A 429 2.56 27.90 9.93
C ILE A 429 3.09 27.06 11.09
N GLU A 430 4.41 27.02 11.30
CA GLU A 430 5.01 26.33 12.45
C GLU A 430 4.64 27.03 13.76
N THR A 431 4.52 28.36 13.74
CA THR A 431 4.08 29.13 14.92
C THR A 431 2.62 28.81 15.25
N VAL A 432 1.75 28.74 14.22
CA VAL A 432 0.34 28.32 14.39
C VAL A 432 0.25 26.88 14.90
N ALA A 433 1.02 25.97 14.31
CA ALA A 433 1.10 24.58 14.76
C ALA A 433 1.58 24.47 16.21
N GLY A 434 2.60 25.25 16.59
CA GLY A 434 3.14 25.27 17.95
C GLY A 434 2.15 25.81 18.98
N TRP A 435 1.27 26.74 18.59
CA TRP A 435 0.17 27.18 19.45
C TRP A 435 -0.91 26.10 19.57
N ILE A 436 -1.45 25.57 18.47
CA ILE A 436 -2.47 24.50 18.50
C ILE A 436 -1.96 23.28 19.27
N GLY A 437 -0.72 22.90 19.02
CA GLY A 437 -0.06 21.74 19.61
C GLY A 437 0.21 21.82 21.10
N ARG A 438 -0.02 22.96 21.75
CA ARG A 438 -0.02 23.05 23.22
C ARG A 438 -1.26 22.41 23.85
N PHE A 439 -2.29 22.16 23.05
CA PHE A 439 -3.62 21.78 23.53
C PHE A 439 -4.14 20.48 22.91
N THR A 440 -3.62 20.10 21.76
CA THR A 440 -3.87 18.79 21.16
C THR A 440 -2.85 17.80 21.74
N HIS A 441 -3.31 17.00 22.70
CA HIS A 441 -2.64 15.91 23.43
C HIS A 441 -1.73 16.28 24.61
#